data_AF-A0A1I6NQP0-F1
#
_entry.id   AF-A0A1I6NQP0-F1
#
_cell.length_a   1.000
_cell.length_b   1.000
_cell.length_c   1.000
_cell.angle_alpha   90.00
_cell.angle_beta   90.00
_cell.angle_gamma   90.00
#
_symmetry.space_group_name_H-M   'P 1'
#
loop_
_entity.id
_entity.type
_entity.pdbx_description
1 polymer ?
#
loop_
_entity_poly.entity_id
_entity_poly.type
_entity_poly.pdbx_seq_one_letter_code
_entity_poly.pdbx_strand_id
1 'polypeptide(L)'
;MENSNLEEQKYIRAKKRVKAIKGFYVHLTVYILVNAFLIATRVFTEGEFNNFWQWQTYNTAIFWGIGILFHAFNVFGMKFLLGKNWEEKKIKEIMDNDKRDLWE
;
A
#
# COMPACT_ATOMS: atom_id res chain seq x y z
N MET A 1 -24.47 8.86 27.94
CA MET A 1 -23.36 7.91 28.15
C MET A 1 -23.05 7.09 26.89
N GLU A 2 -24.03 6.73 26.07
CA GLU A 2 -23.79 5.96 24.83
C GLU A 2 -23.07 6.76 23.72
N ASN A 3 -23.43 8.04 23.54
CA ASN A 3 -22.76 8.92 22.57
C ASN A 3 -21.28 9.20 22.90
N SER A 4 -20.89 9.28 24.17
CA SER A 4 -19.48 9.50 24.54
C SER A 4 -18.61 8.28 24.22
N ASN A 5 -19.13 7.07 24.44
CA ASN A 5 -18.43 5.83 24.11
C ASN A 5 -18.25 5.67 22.59
N LEU A 6 -19.24 6.08 21.78
CA LEU A 6 -19.18 6.06 20.33
C LEU A 6 -18.11 7.02 19.78
N GLU A 7 -18.06 8.26 20.28
CA GLU A 7 -17.06 9.24 19.86
C GLU A 7 -15.64 8.84 20.27
N GLU A 8 -15.47 8.26 21.46
CA GLU A 8 -14.19 7.72 21.90
C GLU A 8 -13.70 6.57 21.00
N GLN A 9 -14.57 5.63 20.63
CA GLN A 9 -14.23 4.55 19.71
C GLN A 9 -13.84 5.06 18.32
N LYS A 10 -14.57 6.05 17.78
CA LYS A 10 -14.23 6.71 16.50
C LYS A 10 -12.85 7.36 16.58
N TYR A 11 -12.58 8.09 17.66
CA TYR A 11 -11.29 8.73 17.89
C TYR A 11 -10.14 7.71 17.96
N ILE A 12 -10.30 6.63 18.72
CA ILE A 12 -9.30 5.55 18.82
C ILE A 12 -9.04 4.92 17.45
N ARG A 13 -10.08 4.66 16.66
CA ARG A 13 -9.95 4.11 15.31
C ARG A 13 -9.20 5.06 14.38
N ALA A 14 -9.53 6.35 14.41
CA ALA A 14 -8.85 7.38 13.63
C ALA A 14 -7.36 7.48 14.03
N LYS A 15 -7.05 7.50 15.34
CA LYS A 15 -5.68 7.53 15.86
C LYS A 15 -4.87 6.31 15.43
N LYS A 16 -5.45 5.10 15.49
CA LYS A 16 -4.81 3.87 14.98
C LYS A 16 -4.52 3.97 13.47
N ARG A 17 -5.47 4.48 12.68
CA ARG A 17 -5.30 4.70 11.23
C ARG A 17 -4.14 5.65 10.94
N VAL A 18 -4.07 6.79 11.63
CA VAL A 18 -2.97 7.77 11.47
C VAL A 18 -1.62 7.15 11.84
N LYS A 19 -1.55 6.38 12.93
CA LYS A 19 -0.32 5.68 13.32
C LYS A 19 0.14 4.69 12.26
N ALA A 20 -0.78 3.92 11.67
CA ALA A 20 -0.48 2.98 10.59
C ALA A 20 0.03 3.70 9.34
N ILE A 21 -0.61 4.80 8.93
CA ILE A 21 -0.16 5.64 7.81
C ILE A 21 1.25 6.19 8.04
N LYS A 22 1.54 6.72 9.23
CA LYS A 22 2.88 7.18 9.59
C LYS A 22 3.90 6.04 9.52
N GLY A 23 3.57 4.87 10.07
CA GLY A 23 4.43 3.69 10.02
C GLY A 23 4.75 3.25 8.59
N PHE A 24 3.77 3.29 7.70
CA PHE A 24 3.98 3.02 6.27
C PHE A 24 4.97 4.02 5.64
N TYR A 25 4.79 5.32 5.84
CA TYR A 25 5.69 6.32 5.26
C TYR A 25 7.12 6.20 5.78
N VAL A 26 7.31 5.88 7.06
CA VAL A 26 8.64 5.60 7.61
C VAL A 26 9.26 4.40 6.91
N HIS A 27 8.54 3.29 6.82
CA HIS A 27 9.04 2.08 6.16
C HIS A 27 9.36 2.32 4.68
N LEU A 28 8.48 3.02 3.96
CA LEU A 28 8.69 3.40 2.55
C LEU A 28 9.92 4.30 2.39
N THR A 29 10.11 5.28 3.27
CA THR A 29 11.26 6.20 3.22
C THR A 29 12.56 5.42 3.43
N VAL A 30 12.62 4.56 4.45
CA VAL A 30 13.78 3.69 4.69
C VAL A 30 14.06 2.79 3.50
N TYR A 31 13.02 2.17 2.93
CA TYR A 31 13.14 1.35 1.72
C TYR A 31 13.77 2.13 0.57
N ILE A 32 13.29 3.34 0.27
CA ILE A 32 13.84 4.16 -0.82
C ILE A 32 15.30 4.53 -0.54
N LEU A 33 15.61 5.03 0.66
CA LEU A 33 16.96 5.48 1.01
C LEU A 33 17.98 4.34 0.98
N VAL A 34 17.64 3.19 1.56
CA VAL A 34 18.53 2.02 1.59
C VAL A 34 18.76 1.48 0.18
N ASN A 35 17.71 1.31 -0.62
CA ASN A 35 17.88 0.79 -1.98
C ASN A 35 18.62 1.79 -2.90
N ALA A 36 18.34 3.09 -2.77
CA ALA A 36 19.10 4.11 -3.49
C ALA A 36 20.59 4.07 -3.12
N PHE A 37 20.91 3.92 -1.83
CA PHE A 37 22.28 3.76 -1.36
C PHE A 37 22.94 2.49 -1.93
N LEU A 38 22.27 1.33 -1.88
CA LEU A 38 22.80 0.07 -2.43
C LEU A 38 23.05 0.13 -3.94
N ILE A 39 22.14 0.75 -4.70
CA ILE A 39 22.31 0.93 -6.14
C ILE A 39 23.46 1.89 -6.40
N ALA A 40 23.54 3.01 -5.69
CA ALA A 40 24.60 3.99 -5.84
C ALA A 40 25.98 3.38 -5.54
N THR A 41 26.14 2.66 -4.42
CA THR A 41 27.43 2.04 -4.08
C THR A 41 27.86 1.05 -5.15
N ARG A 42 26.94 0.25 -5.70
CA ARG A 42 27.26 -0.72 -6.74
C ARG A 42 27.68 -0.06 -8.06
N VAL A 43 27.02 1.02 -8.46
CA VAL A 43 27.35 1.76 -9.70
C VAL A 43 28.65 2.56 -9.58
N PHE A 44 28.87 3.24 -8.45
CA PHE A 44 30.02 4.13 -8.29
C PHE A 44 31.30 3.42 -7.82
N THR A 45 31.20 2.30 -7.10
CA THR A 45 32.37 1.62 -6.52
C THR A 45 32.92 0.50 -7.39
N GLU A 46 32.05 -0.25 -8.08
CA GLU A 46 32.47 -1.40 -8.91
C GLU A 46 32.90 -0.98 -10.32
N GLY A 47 32.86 0.32 -10.66
CA GLY A 47 33.45 0.90 -11.88
C GLY A 47 32.76 0.53 -13.20
N GLU A 48 31.82 -0.41 -13.20
CA GLU A 48 31.09 -0.82 -14.39
C GLU A 48 29.68 -0.24 -14.41
N PHE A 49 29.45 0.74 -15.29
CA PHE A 49 28.10 1.19 -15.66
C PHE A 49 27.20 0.02 -16.13
N ASN A 50 27.81 -1.11 -16.56
CA ASN A 50 27.11 -2.36 -16.87
C ASN A 50 26.39 -2.96 -15.64
N ASN A 51 26.87 -2.74 -14.42
CA ASN A 51 26.23 -3.25 -13.21
C ASN A 51 24.86 -2.59 -12.94
N PHE A 52 24.61 -1.40 -13.49
CA PHE A 52 23.29 -0.77 -13.39
C PHE A 52 22.21 -1.57 -14.13
N TRP A 53 22.54 -2.25 -15.22
CA TRP A 53 21.58 -3.03 -16.01
C TRP A 53 21.47 -4.49 -15.55
N GLN A 54 22.25 -4.89 -14.54
CA GLN A 54 22.18 -6.24 -14.00
C GLN A 54 20.98 -6.39 -13.08
N TRP A 55 20.22 -7.47 -13.32
CA TRP A 55 19.09 -7.86 -12.48
C TRP A 55 19.44 -7.96 -10.99
N GLN A 56 20.66 -8.42 -10.70
CA GLN A 56 21.20 -8.59 -9.35
C GLN A 56 21.23 -7.28 -8.55
N THR A 57 21.32 -6.13 -9.22
CA THR A 57 21.32 -4.81 -8.58
C THR A 57 19.95 -4.45 -8.02
N TYR A 58 18.87 -4.97 -8.61
CA TYR A 58 17.48 -4.65 -8.24
C TYR A 58 16.78 -5.75 -7.46
N ASN A 59 17.35 -6.95 -7.35
CA ASN A 59 16.70 -8.09 -6.70
C ASN A 59 16.21 -7.75 -5.27
N THR A 60 17.05 -7.04 -4.51
CA THR A 60 16.81 -6.67 -3.11
C THR A 60 15.64 -5.69 -3.03
N ALA A 61 15.64 -4.67 -3.90
CA ALA A 61 14.56 -3.71 -4.04
C ALA A 61 13.25 -4.42 -4.41
N ILE A 62 13.28 -5.36 -5.36
CA ILE A 62 12.09 -6.06 -5.83
C ILE A 62 11.48 -6.92 -4.72
N PHE A 63 12.26 -7.75 -4.03
CA PHE A 63 11.75 -8.60 -2.97
C PHE A 63 11.22 -7.79 -1.77
N TRP A 64 11.92 -6.72 -1.37
CA TRP A 64 11.42 -5.81 -0.32
C TRP A 64 10.21 -5.00 -0.78
N GLY A 65 10.16 -4.65 -2.06
CA GLY A 65 9.05 -3.93 -2.69
C GLY A 65 7.74 -4.69 -2.57
N ILE A 66 7.76 -6.02 -2.65
CA ILE A 66 6.59 -6.86 -2.38
C ILE A 66 6.07 -6.63 -0.95
N GLY A 67 6.96 -6.59 0.05
CA GLY A 67 6.59 -6.29 1.43
C GLY A 67 5.99 -4.90 1.62
N ILE A 68 6.56 -3.89 0.94
CA ILE A 68 6.01 -2.53 0.91
C ILE A 68 4.62 -2.50 0.29
N LEU A 69 4.40 -3.23 -0.81
CA LEU A 69 3.09 -3.33 -1.45
C LEU A 69 2.07 -3.91 -0.48
N PHE A 70 2.34 -5.05 0.16
CA PHE A 70 1.44 -5.63 1.16
C PHE A 70 1.16 -4.69 2.33
N HIS A 71 2.18 -3.95 2.81
CA HIS A 71 1.98 -2.95 3.86
C HIS A 71 1.07 -1.80 3.38
N ALA A 72 1.24 -1.33 2.14
CA ALA A 72 0.38 -0.32 1.54
C ALA A 72 -1.08 -0.80 1.46
N PHE A 73 -1.29 -2.04 0.99
CA PHE A 73 -2.61 -2.68 0.96
C PHE A 73 -3.25 -2.74 2.35
N ASN A 74 -2.51 -3.12 3.39
CA ASN A 74 -3.02 -3.19 4.76
C ASN A 74 -3.39 -1.81 5.32
N VAL A 75 -2.58 -0.78 5.05
CA VAL A 75 -2.76 0.56 5.60
C VAL A 75 -3.86 1.35 4.89
N PHE A 76 -3.87 1.31 3.56
CA PHE A 76 -4.80 2.11 2.75
C PHE A 76 -6.05 1.33 2.33
N GLY A 77 -5.93 0.00 2.21
CA GLY A 77 -7.01 -0.87 1.74
C GLY A 77 -7.33 -0.67 0.26
N MET A 78 -8.37 -1.36 -0.20
CA MET A 78 -8.84 -1.29 -1.59
C MET A 78 -9.30 0.11 -2.01
N LYS A 79 -9.69 0.96 -1.05
CA LYS A 79 -10.20 2.32 -1.31
C LYS A 79 -9.17 3.26 -1.92
N PHE A 80 -7.88 3.04 -1.68
CA PHE A 80 -6.82 3.84 -2.32
C PHE A 80 -6.57 3.43 -3.78
N LEU A 81 -6.63 2.13 -4.07
CA LEU A 81 -6.36 1.61 -5.41
C LEU A 81 -7.56 1.75 -6.34
N LEU A 82 -8.78 1.53 -5.83
CA LEU A 82 -9.99 1.49 -6.64
C LEU A 82 -10.86 2.75 -6.49
N GLY A 83 -10.51 3.63 -5.55
CA GLY A 83 -11.22 4.87 -5.27
C GLY A 83 -12.32 4.73 -4.21
N LYS A 84 -12.73 5.89 -3.66
CA LYS A 84 -13.61 5.99 -2.48
C LYS A 84 -14.97 5.29 -2.65
N ASN A 85 -15.46 5.17 -3.89
CA ASN A 85 -16.80 4.67 -4.21
C ASN A 85 -16.80 3.32 -4.93
N TRP A 86 -15.65 2.65 -5.05
CA TRP A 86 -15.59 1.37 -5.76
C TRP A 86 -16.45 0.30 -5.09
N GLU A 87 -16.42 0.24 -3.76
CA GLU A 87 -17.16 -0.75 -2.98
C GLU A 87 -18.67 -0.61 -3.20
N GLU A 88 -19.20 0.62 -3.10
CA GLU A 88 -20.61 0.92 -3.39
C GLU A 88 -20.98 0.64 -4.85
N LYS A 89 -20.11 0.99 -5.81
CA LYS A 89 -20.33 0.67 -7.23
C LYS A 89 -20.40 -0.83 -7.46
N LYS A 90 -19.51 -1.61 -6.83
CA LYS A 90 -19.45 -3.06 -7.02
C LYS A 90 -20.63 -3.77 -6.37
N ILE A 91 -21.04 -3.33 -5.18
CA ILE A 91 -22.28 -3.82 -4.55
C ILE A 91 -23.47 -3.57 -5.47
N LYS A 92 -23.61 -2.36 -6.01
CA LYS A 92 -24.70 -2.02 -6.93
C LYS A 92 -24.67 -2.88 -8.21
N GLU A 93 -23.49 -3.05 -8.81
CA GLU A 93 -23.32 -3.88 -10.01
C GLU A 93 -23.75 -5.33 -9.78
N ILE A 94 -23.36 -5.94 -8.65
CA ILE A 94 -23.74 -7.31 -8.30
C ILE A 94 -25.26 -7.41 -8.08
N MET A 95 -25.85 -6.46 -7.33
CA MET A 95 -27.30 -6.44 -7.11
C MET A 95 -28.12 -6.27 -8.41
N ASP A 96 -27.63 -5.45 -9.35
CA ASP A 96 -28.31 -5.23 -10.62
C ASP A 96 -28.17 -6.44 -11.56
N ASN A 97 -27.07 -7.21 -11.48
CA ASN A 97 -26.91 -8.48 -12.20
C ASN A 97 -27.83 -9.57 -11.62
N ASP A 98 -27.90 -9.73 -10.30
CA ASP A 98 -28.82 -10.70 -9.67
C ASP A 98 -30.29 -10.41 -10.04
N LYS A 99 -30.66 -9.12 -10.16
CA LYS A 99 -31.98 -8.70 -10.65
C LYS A 99 -32.20 -8.92 -12.15
N ARG A 100 -31.17 -9.12 -12.96
CA ARG A 100 -31.36 -9.50 -14.37
C ARG A 100 -31.55 -11.01 -14.49
N ASP A 101 -30.74 -11.77 -13.76
CA ASP A 101 -30.78 -13.24 -13.77
C ASP A 101 -32.10 -13.81 -13.17
N LEU A 102 -32.82 -13.03 -12.35
CA LEU A 102 -34.14 -13.39 -11.83
C LEU A 102 -35.30 -13.15 -12.82
N TRP A 103 -35.08 -12.40 -13.90
CA TRP A 103 -36.10 -12.02 -14.87
C TRP A 103 -35.86 -12.64 -16.27
N GLU A 104 -34.80 -13.43 -16.40
CA GLU A 104 -34.56 -14.38 -17.49
C GLU A 104 -34.99 -15.80 -17.06
#